data_AF-A0A1D6EWX6-F1
#
_entry.id   AF-A0A1D6EWX6-F1
#
_cell.length_a   1.000
_cell.length_b   1.000
_cell.length_c   1.000
_cell.angle_alpha   90.00
_cell.angle_beta   90.00
_cell.angle_gamma   90.00
#
_symmetry.space_group_name_H-M   'P 1'
#
loop_
_entity.id
_entity.type
_entity.pdbx_description
1 polymer ?
#
loop_
_entity_poly.entity_id
_entity_poly.type
_entity_poly.pdbx_seq_one_letter_code
_entity_poly.pdbx_strand_id
1 'polypeptide(L)'
;MADGSSRFGHVLTSLPKPGGGEYGKYYSLPALNDRRIERLPYSIRYLLESAIRNCDGFQITEKDVENIIDWENTAPKLVEIPFKPARVLLQDFTGVPAIVDLASMRDAMARLGDDPGKIDPLIPVDLVIDHSVQADVVRSENALQANMQREFDRNKERFAFLRWGSVAFNNMLIVPPGSGIVHQVNLEYLGRVVFNTDGILYLDSVLGTDSHTTMIDGMGVAGWGVGGIEAEATMLGQPMSMVLPSVVGFKLSGKLRDGVTATDLVLTVTHILRKHGVVGKFVEFYGEGMSELAVANRATIANMSPEYGATMGFFPVDHVTLGYLKLTGRSDEKVEMVEAYLRANNMFVDYNEVSIVVTISDTKGNICLIQNCSFRLKQKEFTHLI
;
A
#
# COMPACT_ATOMS: atom_id res chain seq x y z
N MET A 1 0.74 -19.27 -15.29
CA MET A 1 0.06 -20.58 -15.22
C MET A 1 0.72 -21.39 -14.11
N ALA A 2 -0.06 -21.71 -13.08
CA ALA A 2 0.37 -22.51 -11.95
C ALA A 2 0.44 -23.99 -12.34
N ASP A 3 1.64 -24.56 -12.25
CA ASP A 3 1.90 -26.00 -12.33
C ASP A 3 2.40 -26.45 -10.95
N GLY A 4 1.66 -27.38 -10.33
CA GLY A 4 2.25 -28.44 -9.52
C GLY A 4 2.89 -28.07 -8.18
N SER A 5 2.05 -27.92 -7.15
CA SER A 5 2.40 -27.81 -5.72
C SER A 5 3.07 -26.51 -5.29
N SER A 6 2.24 -25.49 -5.01
CA SER A 6 2.64 -24.51 -3.99
C SER A 6 3.14 -25.27 -2.78
N ARG A 7 4.36 -24.96 -2.32
CA ARG A 7 5.00 -25.63 -1.18
C ARG A 7 4.16 -25.53 0.09
N PHE A 8 3.29 -24.52 0.13
CA PHE A 8 2.31 -24.28 1.18
C PHE A 8 0.87 -24.64 0.77
N GLY A 9 0.69 -25.51 -0.24
CA GLY A 9 -0.63 -25.95 -0.69
C GLY A 9 -1.46 -26.66 0.39
N HIS A 10 -0.82 -27.18 1.45
CA HIS A 10 -1.49 -27.78 2.60
C HIS A 10 -2.23 -26.78 3.50
N VAL A 11 -1.92 -25.47 3.43
CA VAL A 11 -2.67 -24.42 4.14
C VAL A 11 -3.65 -23.67 3.24
N LEU A 12 -3.77 -24.05 1.96
CA LEU A 12 -4.75 -23.49 1.05
C LEU A 12 -6.14 -24.05 1.40
N THR A 13 -7.06 -23.18 1.81
CA THR A 13 -8.41 -23.55 2.23
C THR A 13 -9.46 -22.64 1.59
N SER A 14 -10.72 -23.05 1.64
CA SER A 14 -11.86 -22.27 1.13
C SER A 14 -12.41 -21.31 2.18
N LEU A 15 -12.77 -20.10 1.76
CA LEU A 15 -13.46 -19.12 2.58
C LEU A 15 -14.99 -19.24 2.39
N PRO A 16 -15.73 -19.71 3.39
CA PRO A 16 -17.17 -19.89 3.26
C PRO A 16 -17.92 -18.54 3.16
N LYS A 17 -18.99 -18.52 2.37
CA LYS A 17 -19.89 -17.37 2.24
C LYS A 17 -21.12 -17.51 3.15
N PRO A 18 -21.53 -16.46 3.90
CA PRO A 18 -22.80 -16.48 4.62
C PRO A 18 -23.98 -16.79 3.68
N GLY A 19 -24.81 -17.76 4.05
CA GLY A 19 -25.94 -18.19 3.20
C GLY A 19 -25.63 -19.31 2.20
N GLY A 20 -24.39 -19.83 2.19
CA GLY A 20 -23.98 -20.99 1.38
C GLY A 20 -23.08 -20.62 0.20
N GLY A 21 -22.18 -21.53 -0.17
CA GLY A 21 -21.13 -21.30 -1.17
C GLY A 21 -19.82 -20.78 -0.54
N GLU A 22 -18.92 -20.33 -1.39
CA GLU A 22 -17.57 -19.90 -1.03
C GLU A 22 -17.22 -18.59 -1.76
N TYR A 23 -16.48 -17.70 -1.10
CA TYR A 23 -15.95 -16.49 -1.75
C TYR A 23 -14.75 -16.78 -2.65
N GLY A 24 -13.97 -17.81 -2.30
CA GLY A 24 -12.72 -18.18 -2.94
C GLY A 24 -11.83 -18.98 -1.99
N LYS A 25 -10.63 -19.33 -2.43
CA LYS A 25 -9.61 -20.00 -1.63
C LYS A 25 -8.56 -19.02 -1.15
N TYR A 26 -7.94 -19.29 -0.02
CA TYR A 26 -6.86 -18.48 0.54
C TYR A 26 -5.85 -19.34 1.30
N TYR A 27 -4.63 -18.82 1.43
CA TYR A 27 -3.62 -19.44 2.29
C TYR A 27 -3.90 -19.02 3.74
N SER A 28 -4.27 -19.99 4.57
CA SER A 28 -4.60 -19.76 5.98
C SER A 28 -3.33 -19.66 6.82
N LEU A 29 -3.03 -18.46 7.34
CA LEU A 29 -1.91 -18.28 8.28
C LEU A 29 -2.08 -19.11 9.55
N PRO A 30 -3.28 -19.20 10.17
CA PRO A 30 -3.49 -20.06 11.34
C PRO A 30 -3.22 -21.55 11.07
N ALA A 31 -3.47 -22.04 9.84
CA ALA A 31 -3.24 -23.44 9.48
C ALA A 31 -1.75 -23.85 9.45
N LEU A 32 -0.82 -22.89 9.51
CA LEU A 32 0.60 -23.19 9.70
C LEU A 32 0.91 -23.74 11.11
N ASN A 33 0.00 -23.59 12.07
CA ASN A 33 0.13 -24.09 13.45
C ASN A 33 1.43 -23.62 14.16
N ASP A 34 1.91 -22.42 13.84
CA ASP A 34 3.07 -21.81 14.47
C ASP A 34 2.67 -20.62 15.36
N ARG A 35 2.94 -20.73 16.66
CA ARG A 35 2.61 -19.69 17.65
C ARG A 35 3.38 -18.38 17.44
N ARG A 36 4.48 -18.39 16.70
CA ARG A 36 5.24 -17.16 16.38
C ARG A 36 4.40 -16.21 15.52
N ILE A 37 3.50 -16.74 14.69
CA ILE A 37 2.62 -15.95 13.81
C ILE A 37 1.69 -15.05 14.62
N GLU A 38 1.18 -15.53 15.75
CA GLU A 38 0.30 -14.76 16.64
C GLU A 38 0.99 -13.50 17.19
N ARG A 39 2.33 -13.53 17.28
CA ARG A 39 3.16 -12.42 17.75
C ARG A 39 3.62 -11.50 16.64
N LEU A 40 3.42 -11.83 15.37
CA LEU A 40 3.83 -10.96 14.28
C LEU A 40 2.96 -9.69 14.24
N PRO A 41 3.56 -8.50 14.06
CA PRO A 41 2.82 -7.29 13.70
C PRO A 41 1.96 -7.53 12.45
N TYR A 42 0.82 -6.84 12.33
CA TYR A 42 -0.07 -7.01 11.17
C TYR A 42 0.67 -6.72 9.86
N SER A 43 1.50 -5.68 9.84
CA SER A 43 2.38 -5.33 8.72
C SER A 43 3.30 -6.47 8.28
N ILE A 44 3.83 -7.27 9.21
CA ILE A 44 4.68 -8.43 8.88
C ILE A 44 3.85 -9.61 8.39
N ARG A 45 2.60 -9.76 8.84
CA ARG A 45 1.67 -10.77 8.30
C ARG A 45 1.36 -10.55 6.81
N TYR A 46 1.40 -9.30 6.33
CA TYR A 46 1.29 -9.01 4.89
C TYR A 46 2.47 -9.57 4.10
N LEU A 47 3.70 -9.40 4.61
CA LEU A 47 4.91 -9.96 3.99
C LEU A 47 4.85 -11.49 4.00
N LEU A 48 4.41 -12.08 5.12
CA LEU A 48 4.26 -13.52 5.29
C LEU A 48 3.24 -14.12 4.31
N GLU A 49 2.05 -13.53 4.19
CA GLU A 49 1.01 -13.96 3.24
C GLU A 49 1.54 -13.94 1.81
N SER A 50 2.19 -12.84 1.40
CA SER A 50 2.79 -12.70 0.08
C SER A 50 3.83 -13.79 -0.17
N ALA A 51 4.72 -14.05 0.79
CA ALA A 51 5.78 -15.04 0.65
C ALA A 51 5.22 -16.46 0.53
N ILE A 52 4.23 -16.83 1.35
CA ILE A 52 3.57 -18.14 1.32
C ILE A 52 2.88 -18.37 -0.02
N ARG A 53 2.07 -17.40 -0.46
CA ARG A 53 1.29 -17.52 -1.70
C ARG A 53 2.18 -17.64 -2.93
N ASN A 54 3.34 -16.99 -2.92
CA ASN A 54 4.27 -16.94 -4.04
C ASN A 54 5.51 -17.84 -3.88
N CYS A 55 5.52 -18.73 -2.89
CA CYS A 55 6.65 -19.64 -2.65
C CYS A 55 6.75 -20.68 -3.78
N ASP A 56 7.73 -20.47 -4.66
CA ASP A 56 8.02 -21.30 -5.84
C ASP A 56 9.30 -22.13 -5.68
N GLY A 57 10.05 -21.94 -4.58
CA GLY A 57 11.33 -22.60 -4.33
C GLY A 57 12.49 -22.03 -5.15
N PHE A 58 12.27 -20.92 -5.87
CA PHE A 58 13.27 -20.27 -6.71
C PHE A 58 13.38 -18.76 -6.41
N GLN A 59 12.37 -17.96 -6.76
CA GLN A 59 12.35 -16.53 -6.44
C GLN A 59 11.98 -16.30 -4.98
N ILE A 60 11.12 -17.15 -4.43
CA ILE A 60 10.75 -17.15 -3.01
C ILE A 60 10.86 -18.58 -2.50
N THR A 61 11.71 -18.77 -1.50
CA THR A 61 12.02 -20.08 -0.94
C THR A 61 11.32 -20.31 0.40
N GLU A 62 11.23 -21.56 0.82
CA GLU A 62 10.70 -21.92 2.15
C GLU A 62 11.53 -21.29 3.28
N LYS A 63 12.83 -21.04 3.02
CA LYS A 63 13.71 -20.33 3.95
C LYS A 63 13.30 -18.87 4.14
N ASP A 64 12.85 -18.21 3.07
CA ASP A 64 12.39 -16.82 3.15
C ASP A 64 11.12 -16.73 3.98
N VAL A 65 10.20 -17.69 3.83
CA VAL A 65 9.00 -17.81 4.68
C VAL A 65 9.38 -18.01 6.15
N GLU A 66 10.30 -18.93 6.44
CA GLU A 66 10.78 -19.14 7.82
C GLU A 66 11.47 -17.90 8.40
N ASN A 67 12.25 -17.17 7.58
CA ASN A 67 12.88 -15.92 8.02
C ASN A 67 11.84 -14.88 8.45
N ILE A 68 10.69 -14.82 7.76
CA ILE A 68 9.59 -13.91 8.10
C ILE A 68 8.83 -14.40 9.34
N ILE A 69 8.59 -15.70 9.49
CA ILE A 69 7.98 -16.26 10.70
C ILE A 69 8.86 -16.00 11.94
N ASP A 70 10.18 -16.11 11.79
CA ASP A 70 11.17 -15.84 12.85
C ASP A 70 11.55 -14.36 12.97
N TRP A 71 10.66 -13.44 12.57
CA TRP A 71 10.89 -11.99 12.50
C TRP A 71 11.58 -11.39 13.72
N GLU A 72 11.20 -11.79 14.94
CA GLU A 72 11.79 -11.27 16.19
C GLU A 72 13.31 -11.47 16.26
N ASN A 73 13.82 -12.55 15.64
CA ASN A 73 15.24 -12.90 15.65
C ASN A 73 15.96 -12.52 14.35
N THR A 74 15.24 -12.43 13.22
CA THR A 74 15.81 -12.18 11.89
C THR A 74 15.82 -10.69 11.53
N ALA A 75 14.82 -9.92 11.93
CA ALA A 75 14.77 -8.48 11.66
C ALA A 75 15.95 -7.71 12.30
N PRO A 76 16.35 -7.97 13.57
CA PRO A 76 17.54 -7.33 14.15
C PRO A 76 18.87 -7.69 13.46
N LYS A 77 18.89 -8.81 12.73
CA LYS A 77 20.07 -9.28 11.97
C LYS A 77 20.11 -8.73 10.55
N LEU A 78 19.14 -7.88 10.17
CA LEU A 78 19.04 -7.29 8.84
C LEU A 78 18.98 -8.34 7.72
N VAL A 79 18.26 -9.43 7.96
CA VAL A 79 18.05 -10.48 6.95
C VAL A 79 17.25 -9.91 5.78
N GLU A 80 17.71 -10.14 4.56
CA GLU A 80 16.98 -9.79 3.34
C GLU A 80 15.90 -10.82 3.05
N ILE A 81 14.76 -10.35 2.54
CA ILE A 81 13.62 -11.15 2.10
C ILE A 81 13.11 -10.65 0.74
N PRO A 82 12.59 -11.55 -0.11
CA PRO A 82 11.84 -11.17 -1.29
C PRO A 82 10.40 -10.77 -0.95
N PHE A 83 9.88 -9.74 -1.60
CA PHE A 83 8.50 -9.30 -1.50
C PHE A 83 7.85 -9.14 -2.88
N LYS A 84 6.66 -9.70 -3.08
CA LYS A 84 5.86 -9.55 -4.30
C LYS A 84 4.55 -8.83 -3.98
N PRO A 85 4.40 -7.53 -4.29
CA PRO A 85 3.17 -6.81 -4.02
C PRO A 85 2.02 -7.35 -4.89
N ALA A 86 0.79 -7.01 -4.50
CA ALA A 86 -0.40 -7.35 -5.27
C ALA A 86 -0.56 -6.52 -6.56
N ARG A 87 -0.04 -5.29 -6.57
CA ARG A 87 -0.15 -4.33 -7.68
C ARG A 87 0.91 -3.23 -7.63
N VAL A 88 0.99 -2.44 -8.69
CA VAL A 88 1.85 -1.24 -8.78
C VAL A 88 1.01 0.00 -9.06
N LEU A 89 1.41 1.14 -8.47
CA LEU A 89 0.80 2.45 -8.68
C LEU A 89 1.79 3.41 -9.37
N LEU A 90 1.36 4.03 -10.45
CA LEU A 90 2.13 5.02 -11.19
C LEU A 90 1.44 6.39 -11.18
N GLN A 91 2.24 7.43 -11.29
CA GLN A 91 1.80 8.79 -11.64
C GLN A 91 2.43 9.20 -12.98
N ASP A 92 1.94 10.24 -13.66
CA ASP A 92 2.30 10.50 -15.06
C ASP A 92 3.76 10.91 -15.32
N PHE A 93 4.49 11.45 -14.35
CA PHE A 93 5.92 11.81 -14.53
C PHE A 93 6.82 10.57 -14.54
N THR A 94 6.53 9.58 -13.71
CA THR A 94 7.28 8.31 -13.65
C THR A 94 6.66 7.22 -14.51
N GLY A 95 5.38 7.31 -14.82
CA GLY A 95 4.67 6.35 -15.65
C GLY A 95 4.97 6.49 -17.14
N VAL A 96 5.25 7.72 -17.62
CA VAL A 96 5.73 7.92 -18.99
C VAL A 96 7.05 7.16 -19.24
N PRO A 97 8.14 7.36 -18.46
CA PRO A 97 9.37 6.62 -18.67
C PRO A 97 9.16 5.10 -18.50
N ALA A 98 8.38 4.65 -17.52
CA ALA A 98 8.11 3.22 -17.35
C ALA A 98 7.45 2.58 -18.59
N ILE A 99 6.49 3.26 -19.21
CA ILE A 99 5.85 2.77 -20.45
C ILE A 99 6.82 2.84 -21.64
N VAL A 100 7.70 3.85 -21.70
CA VAL A 100 8.79 3.92 -22.69
C VAL A 100 9.75 2.73 -22.53
N ASP A 101 10.09 2.36 -21.30
CA ASP A 101 11.01 1.26 -21.02
C ASP A 101 10.37 -0.09 -21.38
N LEU A 102 9.09 -0.30 -21.06
CA LEU A 102 8.32 -1.47 -21.54
C LEU A 102 8.25 -1.53 -23.07
N ALA A 103 8.02 -0.41 -23.75
CA ALA A 103 8.04 -0.36 -25.21
C ALA A 103 9.43 -0.69 -25.78
N SER A 104 10.48 -0.15 -25.17
CA SER A 104 11.87 -0.38 -25.56
C SER A 104 12.30 -1.84 -25.34
N MET A 105 11.80 -2.47 -24.27
CA MET A 105 11.98 -3.90 -24.01
C MET A 105 11.28 -4.76 -25.06
N ARG A 106 10.08 -4.38 -25.53
CA ARG A 106 9.41 -5.06 -26.66
C ARG A 106 10.23 -4.99 -27.94
N ASP A 107 10.77 -3.82 -28.26
CA ASP A 107 11.65 -3.66 -29.42
C ASP A 107 12.94 -4.49 -29.29
N ALA A 108 13.49 -4.59 -28.07
CA ALA A 108 14.66 -5.43 -27.80
C ALA A 108 14.35 -6.92 -27.99
N MET A 109 13.21 -7.41 -27.49
CA MET A 109 12.76 -8.79 -27.68
C MET A 109 12.59 -9.13 -29.16
N ALA A 110 11.97 -8.23 -29.93
CA ALA A 110 11.83 -8.39 -31.38
C ALA A 110 13.20 -8.50 -32.08
N ARG A 111 14.17 -7.64 -31.73
CA ARG A 111 15.54 -7.68 -32.28
C ARG A 111 16.28 -8.96 -31.93
N LEU A 112 15.98 -9.56 -30.77
CA LEU A 112 16.53 -10.86 -30.35
C LEU A 112 15.82 -12.06 -30.98
N GLY A 113 14.74 -11.83 -31.75
CA GLY A 113 13.97 -12.88 -32.42
C GLY A 113 13.01 -13.63 -31.49
N ASP A 114 12.69 -13.08 -30.32
CA ASP A 114 11.67 -13.62 -29.40
C ASP A 114 10.37 -12.78 -29.48
N ASP A 115 9.30 -13.28 -28.88
CA ASP A 115 7.98 -12.66 -28.87
C ASP A 115 7.95 -11.40 -27.98
N PRO A 116 7.73 -10.19 -28.55
CA PRO A 116 7.57 -8.96 -27.79
C PRO A 116 6.36 -8.99 -26.84
N GLY A 117 5.33 -9.78 -27.16
CA GLY A 117 4.12 -9.92 -26.34
C GLY A 117 4.38 -10.47 -24.94
N LYS A 118 5.55 -11.11 -24.71
CA LYS A 118 5.98 -11.54 -23.37
C LYS A 118 6.32 -10.39 -22.43
N ILE A 119 6.62 -9.21 -22.97
CA ILE A 119 6.83 -8.00 -22.16
C ILE A 119 5.46 -7.39 -21.88
N ASP A 120 4.94 -7.73 -20.71
CA ASP A 120 3.63 -7.29 -20.25
C ASP A 120 3.57 -7.32 -18.71
N PRO A 121 2.86 -6.38 -18.05
CA PRO A 121 2.69 -6.44 -16.61
C PRO A 121 1.96 -7.71 -16.14
N LEU A 122 2.61 -8.47 -15.26
CA LEU A 122 2.11 -9.70 -14.66
C LEU A 122 1.19 -9.45 -13.46
N ILE A 123 1.22 -8.23 -12.91
CA ILE A 123 0.34 -7.76 -11.84
C ILE A 123 -0.38 -6.48 -12.30
N PRO A 124 -1.54 -6.15 -11.70
CA PRO A 124 -2.23 -4.90 -11.99
C PRO A 124 -1.34 -3.68 -11.82
N VAL A 125 -1.40 -2.78 -12.80
CA VAL A 125 -0.74 -1.47 -12.81
C VAL A 125 -1.80 -0.40 -12.97
N ASP A 126 -1.95 0.45 -11.97
CA ASP A 126 -2.84 1.61 -12.04
C ASP A 126 -1.97 2.87 -12.23
N LEU A 127 -2.19 3.63 -13.30
CA LEU A 127 -1.54 4.93 -13.54
C LEU A 127 -2.55 6.05 -13.41
N VAL A 128 -2.24 7.07 -12.61
CA VAL A 128 -3.08 8.28 -12.47
C VAL A 128 -2.36 9.48 -13.07
N ILE A 129 -3.08 10.25 -13.90
CA ILE A 129 -2.57 11.49 -14.49
C ILE A 129 -3.01 12.67 -13.62
N ASP A 130 -2.08 13.20 -12.81
CA ASP A 130 -2.36 14.25 -11.83
C ASP A 130 -1.23 15.28 -11.63
N HIS A 131 0.01 14.99 -12.08
CA HIS A 131 1.16 15.89 -11.96
C HIS A 131 1.29 16.89 -13.12
N SER A 132 0.40 16.83 -14.10
CA SER A 132 0.44 17.69 -15.29
C SER A 132 -0.32 19.01 -15.17
N VAL A 133 -1.31 19.11 -14.28
CA VAL A 133 -2.15 20.30 -14.12
C VAL A 133 -1.41 21.40 -13.37
N GLN A 134 -1.57 22.64 -13.81
CA GLN A 134 -1.00 23.82 -13.15
C GLN A 134 -2.10 24.83 -12.84
N ALA A 135 -1.98 25.50 -11.70
CA ALA A 135 -2.91 26.55 -11.29
C ALA A 135 -2.58 27.89 -12.01
N ASP A 136 -2.60 27.90 -13.35
CA ASP A 136 -2.27 29.10 -14.14
C ASP A 136 -3.31 30.22 -13.98
N VAL A 137 -4.59 29.85 -13.85
CA VAL A 137 -5.70 30.74 -13.57
C VAL A 137 -6.27 30.38 -12.20
N VAL A 138 -6.45 31.38 -11.34
CA VAL A 138 -6.98 31.20 -9.98
C VAL A 138 -8.08 32.23 -9.69
N ARG A 139 -8.97 31.91 -8.74
CA ARG A 139 -10.03 32.82 -8.25
C ARG A 139 -10.94 33.38 -9.36
N SER A 140 -11.27 32.54 -10.34
CA SER A 140 -12.20 32.83 -11.42
C SER A 140 -13.16 31.66 -11.62
N GLU A 141 -14.40 31.92 -12.02
CA GLU A 141 -15.41 30.87 -12.27
C GLU A 141 -14.96 29.89 -13.36
N ASN A 142 -14.22 30.37 -14.35
CA ASN A 142 -13.69 29.55 -15.45
C ASN A 142 -12.30 28.94 -15.18
N ALA A 143 -11.75 29.09 -13.97
CA ALA A 143 -10.36 28.70 -13.67
C ALA A 143 -10.11 27.20 -13.93
N LEU A 144 -11.01 26.32 -13.48
CA LEU A 144 -10.87 24.88 -13.68
C LEU A 144 -10.80 24.51 -15.16
N GLN A 145 -11.77 24.97 -15.96
CA GLN A 145 -11.82 24.69 -17.40
C GLN A 145 -10.59 25.25 -18.12
N ALA A 146 -10.17 26.47 -17.79
CA ALA A 146 -9.01 27.11 -18.41
C ALA A 146 -7.71 26.34 -18.10
N ASN A 147 -7.53 25.89 -16.86
CA ASN A 147 -6.34 25.12 -16.46
C ASN A 147 -6.33 23.72 -17.09
N MET A 148 -7.47 23.02 -17.13
CA MET A 148 -7.58 21.71 -17.80
C MET A 148 -7.31 21.79 -19.30
N GLN A 149 -7.80 22.84 -19.97
CA GLN A 149 -7.51 23.05 -21.39
C GLN A 149 -6.01 23.27 -21.63
N ARG A 150 -5.37 24.09 -20.80
CA ARG A 150 -3.92 24.35 -20.89
C ARG A 150 -3.09 23.11 -20.59
N GLU A 151 -3.49 22.32 -19.61
CA GLU A 151 -2.87 21.03 -19.30
C GLU A 151 -2.90 20.11 -20.53
N PHE A 152 -4.05 20.00 -21.18
CA PHE A 152 -4.21 19.17 -22.37
C PHE A 152 -3.36 19.66 -23.55
N ASP A 153 -3.36 20.97 -23.81
CA ASP A 153 -2.58 21.56 -24.90
C ASP A 153 -1.06 21.36 -24.71
N ARG A 154 -0.58 21.48 -23.47
CA ARG A 154 0.84 21.29 -23.12
C ARG A 154 1.29 19.83 -23.15
N ASN A 155 0.40 18.89 -22.82
CA ASN A 155 0.77 17.50 -22.58
C ASN A 155 0.16 16.52 -23.61
N LYS A 156 -0.36 17.03 -24.73
CA LYS A 156 -1.07 16.24 -25.75
C LYS A 156 -0.30 14.98 -26.19
N GLU A 157 1.00 15.09 -26.43
CA GLU A 157 1.84 13.96 -26.84
C GLU A 157 1.98 12.93 -25.72
N ARG A 158 2.28 13.37 -24.48
CA ARG A 158 2.36 12.51 -23.30
C ARG A 158 1.05 11.76 -23.07
N PHE A 159 -0.10 12.43 -23.17
CA PHE A 159 -1.41 11.81 -22.98
C PHE A 159 -1.76 10.83 -24.10
N ALA A 160 -1.39 11.15 -25.35
CA ALA A 160 -1.56 10.21 -26.46
C ALA A 160 -0.70 8.95 -26.26
N PHE A 161 0.54 9.10 -25.78
CA PHE A 161 1.45 8.00 -25.47
C PHE A 161 0.93 7.13 -24.32
N LEU A 162 0.50 7.73 -23.21
CA LEU A 162 -0.11 7.01 -22.10
C LEU A 162 -1.37 6.25 -22.56
N ARG A 163 -2.25 6.90 -23.32
CA ARG A 163 -3.45 6.25 -23.89
C ARG A 163 -3.10 5.08 -24.80
N TRP A 164 -2.01 5.15 -25.56
CA TRP A 164 -1.51 4.01 -26.31
C TRP A 164 -1.08 2.88 -25.35
N GLY A 165 -0.33 3.21 -24.30
CA GLY A 165 0.10 2.25 -23.26
C GLY A 165 -1.06 1.46 -22.65
N SER A 166 -2.17 2.13 -22.31
CA SER A 166 -3.35 1.46 -21.73
C SER A 166 -4.02 0.43 -22.65
N VAL A 167 -3.76 0.50 -23.96
CA VAL A 167 -4.29 -0.44 -24.96
C VAL A 167 -3.23 -1.47 -25.36
N ALA A 168 -1.95 -1.10 -25.30
CA ALA A 168 -0.84 -1.93 -25.73
C ALA A 168 -0.42 -2.97 -24.68
N PHE A 169 -0.65 -2.71 -23.39
CA PHE A 169 -0.28 -3.59 -22.28
C PHE A 169 -1.53 -4.13 -21.58
N ASN A 170 -1.50 -5.41 -21.22
CA ASN A 170 -2.52 -5.99 -20.35
C ASN A 170 -2.32 -5.52 -18.91
N ASN A 171 -3.36 -5.63 -18.08
CA ASN A 171 -3.33 -5.25 -16.66
C ASN A 171 -2.97 -3.78 -16.38
N MET A 172 -3.00 -2.90 -17.39
CA MET A 172 -2.70 -1.48 -17.25
C MET A 172 -3.97 -0.64 -17.29
N LEU A 173 -4.34 -0.07 -16.14
CA LEU A 173 -5.44 0.89 -16.02
C LEU A 173 -4.88 2.30 -15.98
N ILE A 174 -5.39 3.20 -16.84
CA ILE A 174 -5.02 4.61 -16.80
C ILE A 174 -6.22 5.46 -16.41
N VAL A 175 -6.09 6.19 -15.32
CA VAL A 175 -7.04 7.19 -14.86
C VAL A 175 -6.72 8.52 -15.55
N PRO A 176 -7.68 9.10 -16.32
CA PRO A 176 -7.44 10.29 -17.14
C PRO A 176 -7.25 11.56 -16.29
N PRO A 177 -6.67 12.63 -16.88
CA PRO A 177 -6.50 13.92 -16.19
C PRO A 177 -7.82 14.49 -15.69
N GLY A 178 -7.76 15.23 -14.58
CA GLY A 178 -8.93 15.84 -13.94
C GLY A 178 -9.78 14.90 -13.10
N SER A 179 -9.34 13.65 -12.88
CA SER A 179 -10.07 12.66 -12.06
C SER A 179 -9.74 12.71 -10.56
N GLY A 180 -8.71 13.47 -10.17
CA GLY A 180 -8.23 13.57 -8.79
C GLY A 180 -6.71 13.40 -8.70
N ILE A 181 -6.21 13.28 -7.46
CA ILE A 181 -4.79 13.07 -7.15
C ILE A 181 -4.56 11.59 -6.88
N VAL A 182 -3.43 11.04 -7.31
CA VAL A 182 -3.06 9.62 -7.32
C VAL A 182 -3.39 8.92 -6.01
N HIS A 183 -3.01 9.50 -4.87
CA HIS A 183 -3.23 8.88 -3.56
C HIS A 183 -4.68 8.92 -3.09
N GLN A 184 -5.41 10.00 -3.40
CA GLN A 184 -6.82 10.10 -3.08
C GLN A 184 -7.65 9.14 -3.93
N VAL A 185 -7.37 9.07 -5.25
CA VAL A 185 -7.99 8.10 -6.16
C VAL A 185 -7.63 6.67 -5.73
N ASN A 186 -6.41 6.45 -5.25
CA ASN A 186 -6.00 5.16 -4.70
C ASN A 186 -6.83 4.79 -3.46
N LEU A 187 -7.00 5.71 -2.50
CA LEU A 187 -7.80 5.46 -1.31
C LEU A 187 -9.29 5.26 -1.62
N GLU A 188 -9.85 6.10 -2.49
CA GLU A 188 -11.28 6.17 -2.76
C GLU A 188 -11.75 5.27 -3.90
N TYR A 189 -10.87 4.69 -4.73
CA TYR A 189 -11.31 3.89 -5.88
C TYR A 189 -10.43 2.66 -6.13
N LEU A 190 -9.11 2.83 -6.24
CA LEU A 190 -8.21 1.75 -6.64
C LEU A 190 -7.91 0.76 -5.50
N GLY A 191 -7.91 1.18 -4.23
CA GLY A 191 -7.61 0.30 -3.10
C GLY A 191 -8.63 -0.83 -2.98
N ARG A 192 -8.15 -2.07 -2.99
CA ARG A 192 -8.98 -3.28 -2.95
C ARG A 192 -9.07 -3.90 -1.55
N VAL A 193 -8.10 -3.66 -0.68
CA VAL A 193 -7.93 -4.27 0.66
C VAL A 193 -7.70 -5.79 0.61
N VAL A 194 -8.60 -6.53 -0.05
CA VAL A 194 -8.46 -7.95 -0.36
C VAL A 194 -8.75 -8.14 -1.86
N PHE A 195 -7.83 -8.78 -2.57
CA PHE A 195 -8.00 -9.22 -3.95
C PHE A 195 -8.79 -10.52 -4.02
N ASN A 196 -9.47 -10.72 -5.14
CA ASN A 196 -10.00 -12.02 -5.56
C ASN A 196 -9.66 -12.20 -7.04
N THR A 197 -8.59 -12.94 -7.32
CA THR A 197 -8.09 -13.18 -8.68
C THR A 197 -8.23 -14.65 -8.97
N ASP A 198 -9.06 -15.00 -9.95
CA ASP A 198 -9.35 -16.38 -10.35
C ASP A 198 -9.75 -17.31 -9.18
N GLY A 199 -10.48 -16.75 -8.21
CA GLY A 199 -10.95 -17.48 -7.02
C GLY A 199 -9.90 -17.61 -5.92
N ILE A 200 -8.74 -16.95 -6.03
CA ILE A 200 -7.74 -16.86 -4.96
C ILE A 200 -7.83 -15.50 -4.27
N LEU A 201 -8.04 -15.52 -2.96
CA LEU A 201 -8.10 -14.36 -2.08
C LEU A 201 -6.74 -14.08 -1.45
N TYR A 202 -6.33 -12.82 -1.46
CA TYR A 202 -5.06 -12.38 -0.87
C TYR A 202 -5.10 -10.88 -0.54
N LEU A 203 -4.13 -10.41 0.25
CA LEU A 203 -4.08 -9.03 0.70
C LEU A 203 -3.70 -8.08 -0.43
N ASP A 204 -4.36 -6.91 -0.47
CA ASP A 204 -3.87 -5.79 -1.27
C ASP A 204 -2.56 -5.26 -0.68
N SER A 205 -1.58 -5.08 -1.55
CA SER A 205 -0.30 -4.44 -1.26
C SER A 205 0.18 -3.74 -2.52
N VAL A 206 0.80 -2.58 -2.36
CA VAL A 206 1.12 -1.70 -3.50
C VAL A 206 2.48 -1.05 -3.36
N LEU A 207 3.30 -1.21 -4.40
CA LEU A 207 4.47 -0.37 -4.59
C LEU A 207 4.10 0.76 -5.54
N GLY A 208 4.53 1.98 -5.24
CA GLY A 208 4.25 3.10 -6.10
C GLY A 208 5.49 3.91 -6.44
N THR A 209 5.51 4.52 -7.62
CA THR A 209 6.61 5.42 -8.04
C THR A 209 6.47 6.83 -7.48
N ASP A 210 5.91 6.94 -6.28
CA ASP A 210 5.65 8.17 -5.55
C ASP A 210 5.83 7.89 -4.06
N SER A 211 6.58 8.74 -3.35
CA SER A 211 6.93 8.54 -1.94
C SER A 211 5.72 8.44 -1.02
N HIS A 212 4.63 9.15 -1.35
CA HIS A 212 3.42 9.25 -0.54
C HIS A 212 2.41 8.15 -0.84
N THR A 213 2.80 7.12 -1.61
CA THR A 213 2.02 5.88 -1.78
C THR A 213 1.61 5.26 -0.43
N THR A 214 2.39 5.54 0.62
CA THR A 214 2.10 5.21 2.02
C THR A 214 0.76 5.75 2.53
N MET A 215 0.12 6.72 1.87
CA MET A 215 -1.22 7.19 2.24
C MET A 215 -2.26 6.06 2.32
N ILE A 216 -2.11 5.02 1.49
CA ILE A 216 -3.01 3.87 1.45
C ILE A 216 -2.93 3.00 2.73
N ASP A 217 -1.84 3.10 3.48
CA ASP A 217 -1.64 2.33 4.72
C ASP A 217 -2.66 2.71 5.80
N GLY A 218 -3.27 3.90 5.70
CA GLY A 218 -4.35 4.36 6.57
C GLY A 218 -5.65 3.56 6.45
N MET A 219 -5.80 2.80 5.36
CA MET A 219 -6.93 1.88 5.10
C MET A 219 -6.51 0.40 5.25
N GLY A 220 -5.31 0.13 5.79
CA GLY A 220 -4.81 -1.22 6.00
C GLY A 220 -4.41 -1.94 4.71
N VAL A 221 -3.87 -1.21 3.73
CA VAL A 221 -3.19 -1.79 2.56
C VAL A 221 -1.70 -1.51 2.74
N ALA A 222 -0.83 -2.51 2.71
CA ALA A 222 0.60 -2.26 2.87
C ALA A 222 1.16 -1.66 1.57
N GLY A 223 1.64 -0.42 1.61
CA GLY A 223 2.25 0.20 0.43
C GLY A 223 3.24 1.31 0.72
N TRP A 224 4.20 1.48 -0.19
CA TRP A 224 5.24 2.49 -0.06
C TRP A 224 5.83 2.90 -1.40
N GLY A 225 6.52 4.04 -1.38
CA GLY A 225 7.20 4.59 -2.55
C GLY A 225 8.50 3.88 -2.88
N VAL A 226 8.74 3.64 -4.17
CA VAL A 226 9.96 3.03 -4.72
C VAL A 226 10.37 3.71 -6.03
N GLY A 227 11.57 3.41 -6.54
CA GLY A 227 12.03 3.95 -7.82
C GLY A 227 11.28 3.34 -9.02
N GLY A 228 11.39 4.00 -10.18
CA GLY A 228 10.78 3.55 -11.43
C GLY A 228 11.28 2.16 -11.86
N ILE A 229 12.59 1.91 -11.74
CA ILE A 229 13.21 0.65 -12.12
C ILE A 229 12.69 -0.50 -11.24
N GLU A 230 12.59 -0.29 -9.92
CA GLU A 230 12.02 -1.28 -9.01
C GLU A 230 10.55 -1.57 -9.33
N ALA A 231 9.77 -0.53 -9.64
CA ALA A 231 8.38 -0.67 -10.05
C ALA A 231 8.26 -1.49 -11.34
N GLU A 232 9.05 -1.18 -12.37
CA GLU A 232 9.08 -1.92 -13.65
C GLU A 232 9.49 -3.39 -13.47
N ALA A 233 10.54 -3.65 -12.69
CA ALA A 233 10.97 -5.01 -12.39
C ALA A 233 9.85 -5.81 -11.70
N THR A 234 9.13 -5.16 -10.77
CA THR A 234 7.99 -5.75 -10.08
C THR A 234 6.83 -6.04 -11.03
N MET A 235 6.53 -5.14 -11.97
CA MET A 235 5.52 -5.37 -13.01
C MET A 235 5.83 -6.62 -13.84
N LEU A 236 7.12 -6.88 -14.10
CA LEU A 236 7.59 -8.05 -14.84
C LEU A 236 7.82 -9.29 -13.97
N GLY A 237 7.34 -9.28 -12.71
CA GLY A 237 7.33 -10.43 -11.81
C GLY A 237 8.61 -10.65 -11.00
N GLN A 238 9.56 -9.72 -11.02
CA GLN A 238 10.70 -9.78 -10.09
C GLN A 238 10.24 -9.41 -8.68
N PRO A 239 10.55 -10.23 -7.66
CA PRO A 239 10.35 -9.80 -6.28
C PRO A 239 11.29 -8.64 -5.94
N MET A 240 10.79 -7.71 -5.13
CA MET A 240 11.62 -6.71 -4.49
C MET A 240 12.47 -7.37 -3.41
N SER A 241 13.80 -7.15 -3.44
CA SER A 241 14.64 -7.48 -2.30
C SER A 241 14.55 -6.35 -1.27
N MET A 242 14.25 -6.70 -0.02
CA MET A 242 14.23 -5.73 1.08
C MET A 242 14.79 -6.35 2.35
N VAL A 243 15.40 -5.52 3.20
CA VAL A 243 15.72 -5.94 4.56
C VAL A 243 14.41 -6.11 5.33
N LEU A 244 14.25 -7.26 6.01
CA LEU A 244 13.09 -7.52 6.86
C LEU A 244 12.98 -6.41 7.93
N PRO A 245 11.94 -5.58 7.89
CA PRO A 245 11.94 -4.33 8.62
C PRO A 245 11.66 -4.58 10.10
N SER A 246 12.32 -3.79 10.95
CA SER A 246 11.87 -3.65 12.33
C SER A 246 10.55 -2.87 12.37
N VAL A 247 9.66 -3.21 13.31
CA VAL A 247 8.37 -2.55 13.48
C VAL A 247 8.34 -1.77 14.79
N VAL A 248 8.05 -0.48 14.68
CA VAL A 248 7.84 0.43 15.81
C VAL A 248 6.35 0.55 16.07
N GLY A 249 5.92 0.19 17.28
CA GLY A 249 4.54 0.35 17.71
C GLY A 249 4.27 1.80 18.11
N PHE A 250 3.25 2.41 17.52
CA PHE A 250 2.76 3.71 17.94
C PHE A 250 1.40 3.59 18.62
N LYS A 251 1.40 3.60 19.96
CA LYS A 251 0.16 3.49 20.73
C LYS A 251 -0.60 4.80 20.76
N LEU A 252 -1.80 4.80 20.21
CA LEU A 252 -2.80 5.86 20.26
C LEU A 252 -3.81 5.60 21.38
N SER A 253 -3.97 6.58 22.26
CA SER A 253 -4.93 6.54 23.37
C SER A 253 -5.71 7.84 23.51
N GLY A 254 -6.90 7.75 24.09
CA GLY A 254 -7.79 8.88 24.30
C GLY A 254 -8.48 9.40 23.03
N LYS A 255 -9.07 10.60 23.13
CA LYS A 255 -9.87 11.24 22.09
C LYS A 255 -9.31 12.62 21.75
N LEU A 256 -9.44 13.03 20.48
CA LEU A 256 -9.12 14.39 20.05
C LEU A 256 -10.00 15.40 20.79
N ARG A 257 -9.41 16.49 21.28
CA ARG A 257 -10.15 17.58 21.90
C ARG A 257 -10.90 18.39 20.84
N ASP A 258 -12.01 19.00 21.24
CA ASP A 258 -12.73 19.94 20.39
C ASP A 258 -11.80 21.07 19.91
N GLY A 259 -11.84 21.35 18.61
CA GLY A 259 -11.00 22.36 17.97
C GLY A 259 -9.62 21.87 17.50
N VAL A 260 -9.22 20.64 17.82
CA VAL A 260 -8.00 20.00 17.27
C VAL A 260 -8.32 19.41 15.90
N THR A 261 -7.46 19.69 14.92
CA THR A 261 -7.63 19.25 13.53
C THR A 261 -6.80 18.00 13.21
N ALA A 262 -7.11 17.36 12.08
CA ALA A 262 -6.29 16.28 11.53
C ALA A 262 -4.83 16.72 11.30
N THR A 263 -4.64 17.99 10.90
CA THR A 263 -3.32 18.60 10.70
C THR A 263 -2.53 18.67 12.00
N ASP A 264 -3.16 19.08 13.11
CA ASP A 264 -2.50 19.13 14.42
C ASP A 264 -2.05 17.74 14.87
N LEU A 265 -2.90 16.74 14.65
CA LEU A 265 -2.60 15.34 14.95
C LEU A 265 -1.40 14.85 14.14
N VAL A 266 -1.44 14.98 12.81
CA VAL A 266 -0.36 14.45 11.97
C VAL A 266 0.97 15.15 12.21
N LEU A 267 0.99 16.46 12.42
CA LEU A 267 2.22 17.20 12.70
C LEU A 267 2.83 16.76 14.05
N THR A 268 1.98 16.50 15.04
CA THR A 268 2.42 16.00 16.35
C THR A 268 3.01 14.59 16.24
N VAL A 269 2.30 13.68 15.55
CA VAL A 269 2.77 12.30 15.31
C VAL A 269 4.10 12.31 14.55
N THR A 270 4.19 13.10 13.47
CA THR A 270 5.41 13.27 12.67
C THR A 270 6.58 13.77 13.53
N HIS A 271 6.34 14.76 14.39
CA HIS A 271 7.37 15.29 15.29
C HIS A 271 7.87 14.22 16.28
N ILE A 272 6.96 13.45 16.88
CA ILE A 272 7.30 12.37 17.81
C ILE A 272 8.11 11.28 17.11
N LEU A 273 7.65 10.81 15.94
CA LEU A 273 8.30 9.75 15.17
C LEU A 273 9.68 10.17 14.64
N ARG A 274 9.82 11.40 14.14
CA ARG A 274 11.13 11.97 13.78
C ARG A 274 12.10 11.95 14.95
N LYS A 275 11.67 12.37 16.13
CA LYS A 275 12.49 12.39 17.34
C LYS A 275 12.87 10.98 17.80
N HIS A 276 11.99 10.01 17.62
CA HIS A 276 12.25 8.61 17.99
C HIS A 276 13.25 7.93 17.05
N GLY A 277 13.27 8.29 15.76
CA GLY A 277 14.18 7.73 14.77
C GLY A 277 13.66 6.42 14.17
N VAL A 278 12.78 6.57 13.17
CA VAL A 278 12.11 5.45 12.49
C VAL A 278 12.59 5.22 11.05
N VAL A 279 13.76 5.76 10.70
CA VAL A 279 14.34 5.61 9.35
C VAL A 279 14.51 4.15 8.98
N GLY A 280 13.93 3.73 7.83
CA GLY A 280 14.02 2.37 7.31
C GLY A 280 13.25 1.32 8.13
N LYS A 281 12.35 1.75 9.01
CA LYS A 281 11.48 0.88 9.82
C LYS A 281 10.04 1.02 9.37
N PHE A 282 9.23 0.02 9.71
CA PHE A 282 7.78 0.14 9.68
C PHE A 282 7.29 0.79 10.97
N VAL A 283 6.24 1.60 10.87
CA VAL A 283 5.47 2.10 12.01
C VAL A 283 4.10 1.45 11.95
N GLU A 284 3.65 0.82 13.03
CA GLU A 284 2.32 0.22 13.14
C GLU A 284 1.53 0.90 14.26
N PHE A 285 0.38 1.46 13.90
CA PHE A 285 -0.49 2.19 14.82
C PHE A 285 -1.46 1.23 15.51
N TYR A 286 -1.60 1.38 16.83
CA TYR A 286 -2.48 0.52 17.63
C TYR A 286 -3.05 1.25 18.85
N GLY A 287 -4.00 0.62 19.55
CA GLY A 287 -4.59 1.12 20.79
C GLY A 287 -6.00 1.68 20.62
N GLU A 288 -6.65 1.96 21.74
CA GLU A 288 -8.07 2.38 21.81
C GLU A 288 -8.38 3.62 20.97
N GLY A 289 -7.41 4.55 20.85
CA GLY A 289 -7.58 5.80 20.14
C GLY A 289 -7.76 5.62 18.63
N MET A 290 -7.44 4.44 18.09
CA MET A 290 -7.67 4.10 16.68
C MET A 290 -9.15 4.14 16.31
N SER A 291 -10.03 3.69 17.21
CA SER A 291 -11.48 3.64 16.99
C SER A 291 -12.12 5.04 16.84
N GLU A 292 -11.48 6.08 17.37
CA GLU A 292 -11.93 7.47 17.26
C GLU A 292 -11.44 8.17 15.97
N LEU A 293 -10.52 7.55 15.22
CA LEU A 293 -9.93 8.14 14.02
C LEU A 293 -10.59 7.62 12.74
N ALA A 294 -11.26 8.51 12.01
CA ALA A 294 -11.72 8.23 10.65
C ALA A 294 -10.55 7.87 9.71
N VAL A 295 -10.82 7.06 8.68
CA VAL A 295 -9.80 6.62 7.69
C VAL A 295 -9.08 7.82 7.06
N ALA A 296 -9.77 8.93 6.79
CA ALA A 296 -9.12 10.14 6.27
C ALA A 296 -8.00 10.68 7.19
N ASN A 297 -8.19 10.63 8.51
CA ASN A 297 -7.17 11.05 9.48
C ASN A 297 -6.00 10.06 9.53
N ARG A 298 -6.30 8.75 9.46
CA ARG A 298 -5.29 7.68 9.38
C ARG A 298 -4.44 7.83 8.12
N ALA A 299 -5.08 8.01 6.97
CA ALA A 299 -4.44 8.24 5.68
C ALA A 299 -3.58 9.52 5.70
N THR A 300 -4.02 10.58 6.39
CA THR A 300 -3.22 11.79 6.58
C THR A 300 -1.92 11.49 7.34
N ILE A 301 -1.99 10.67 8.40
CA ILE A 301 -0.81 10.25 9.18
C ILE A 301 0.12 9.34 8.36
N ALA A 302 -0.45 8.36 7.66
CA ALA A 302 0.28 7.42 6.84
C ALA A 302 0.96 8.08 5.63
N ASN A 303 0.30 9.08 5.03
CA ASN A 303 0.84 9.91 3.97
C ASN A 303 2.16 10.57 4.39
N MET A 304 2.29 11.00 5.65
CA MET A 304 3.49 11.67 6.14
C MET A 304 4.67 10.73 6.49
N SER A 305 4.59 9.44 6.14
CA SER A 305 5.67 8.47 6.39
C SER A 305 7.04 8.89 5.87
N PRO A 306 7.17 9.38 4.62
CA PRO A 306 8.44 9.90 4.11
C PRO A 306 8.96 11.06 4.97
N GLU A 307 8.07 11.92 5.47
CA GLU A 307 8.47 13.04 6.32
C GLU A 307 9.02 12.59 7.66
N TYR A 308 8.49 11.55 8.33
CA TYR A 308 9.12 11.02 9.56
C TYR A 308 10.17 9.93 9.34
N GLY A 309 10.42 9.57 8.07
CA GLY A 309 11.49 8.68 7.63
C GLY A 309 11.12 7.19 7.64
N ALA A 310 9.92 6.82 8.06
CA ALA A 310 9.49 5.43 8.01
C ALA A 310 9.30 4.98 6.57
N THR A 311 9.50 3.67 6.33
CA THR A 311 9.14 3.09 5.02
C THR A 311 7.62 3.12 4.82
N MET A 312 6.85 2.89 5.89
CA MET A 312 5.38 2.92 5.85
C MET A 312 4.78 3.18 7.24
N GLY A 313 3.52 3.65 7.27
CA GLY A 313 2.79 4.04 8.48
C GLY A 313 1.45 3.32 8.58
N PHE A 314 1.48 2.08 9.07
CA PHE A 314 0.41 1.10 8.91
C PHE A 314 -0.70 1.17 9.94
N PHE A 315 -1.95 1.22 9.46
CA PHE A 315 -3.17 1.13 10.26
C PHE A 315 -3.89 -0.17 9.91
N PRO A 316 -3.88 -1.20 10.77
CA PRO A 316 -4.59 -2.44 10.50
C PRO A 316 -6.09 -2.24 10.25
N VAL A 317 -6.68 -3.08 9.41
CA VAL A 317 -8.10 -3.01 9.05
C VAL A 317 -8.98 -3.32 10.27
N ASP A 318 -10.00 -2.49 10.46
CA ASP A 318 -10.97 -2.57 11.55
C ASP A 318 -12.38 -2.19 11.06
N HIS A 319 -13.35 -2.10 11.97
CA HIS A 319 -14.72 -1.72 11.65
C HIS A 319 -14.85 -0.31 11.03
N VAL A 320 -14.00 0.65 11.40
CA VAL A 320 -13.98 2.00 10.80
C VAL A 320 -13.59 1.92 9.33
N THR A 321 -12.62 1.06 9.02
CA THR A 321 -12.17 0.79 7.65
C THR A 321 -13.29 0.15 6.81
N LEU A 322 -13.99 -0.85 7.34
CA LEU A 322 -15.15 -1.45 6.65
C LEU A 322 -16.26 -0.42 6.39
N GLY A 323 -16.53 0.46 7.36
CA GLY A 323 -17.48 1.56 7.19
C GLY A 323 -17.06 2.53 6.08
N TYR A 324 -15.77 2.84 5.97
CA TYR A 324 -15.23 3.67 4.90
C TYR A 324 -15.36 3.01 3.51
N LEU A 325 -15.15 1.69 3.41
CA LEU A 325 -15.37 0.97 2.15
C LEU A 325 -16.83 1.06 1.68
N LYS A 326 -17.79 0.92 2.60
CA LYS A 326 -19.22 1.12 2.27
C LYS A 326 -19.50 2.56 1.84
N LEU A 327 -18.98 3.54 2.58
CA LEU A 327 -19.15 4.98 2.29
C LEU A 327 -18.65 5.34 0.89
N THR A 328 -17.54 4.73 0.45
CA THR A 328 -16.93 4.95 -0.86
C THR A 328 -17.52 4.04 -1.96
N GLY A 329 -18.68 3.42 -1.71
CA GLY A 329 -19.45 2.72 -2.74
C GLY A 329 -18.99 1.28 -3.03
N ARG A 330 -18.17 0.64 -2.18
CA ARG A 330 -17.91 -0.80 -2.31
C ARG A 330 -19.19 -1.56 -1.97
N SER A 331 -19.49 -2.62 -2.73
CA SER A 331 -20.68 -3.45 -2.49
C SER A 331 -20.60 -4.14 -1.12
N ASP A 332 -21.76 -4.37 -0.51
CA ASP A 332 -21.85 -5.09 0.77
C ASP A 332 -21.19 -6.48 0.69
N GLU A 333 -21.39 -7.20 -0.42
CA GLU A 333 -20.74 -8.50 -0.66
C GLU A 333 -19.21 -8.40 -0.63
N LYS A 334 -18.62 -7.36 -1.21
CA LYS A 334 -17.15 -7.17 -1.18
C LYS A 334 -16.68 -6.85 0.23
N VAL A 335 -17.41 -6.02 0.97
CA VAL A 335 -17.05 -5.66 2.35
C VAL A 335 -17.16 -6.86 3.29
N GLU A 336 -18.19 -7.69 3.14
CA GLU A 336 -18.34 -8.95 3.88
C GLU A 336 -17.23 -9.95 3.55
N MET A 337 -16.84 -10.08 2.28
CA MET A 337 -15.71 -10.92 1.86
C MET A 337 -14.40 -10.43 2.51
N VAL A 338 -14.15 -9.12 2.52
CA VAL A 338 -12.96 -8.52 3.15
C VAL A 338 -12.92 -8.84 4.64
N GLU A 339 -14.03 -8.62 5.36
CA GLU A 339 -14.10 -8.92 6.79
C GLU A 339 -13.89 -10.42 7.07
N ALA A 340 -14.58 -11.29 6.32
CA ALA A 340 -14.47 -12.74 6.49
C ALA A 340 -13.04 -13.23 6.26
N TYR A 341 -12.38 -12.77 5.19
CA TYR A 341 -10.99 -13.13 4.89
C TYR A 341 -10.03 -12.68 5.99
N LEU A 342 -10.14 -11.42 6.42
CA LEU A 342 -9.24 -10.86 7.42
C LEU A 342 -9.42 -11.54 8.78
N ARG A 343 -10.66 -11.77 9.21
CA ARG A 343 -10.94 -12.52 10.45
C ARG A 343 -10.42 -13.96 10.38
N ALA A 344 -10.63 -14.65 9.26
CA ALA A 344 -10.17 -16.04 9.09
C ALA A 344 -8.63 -16.19 9.09
N ASN A 345 -7.90 -15.09 8.91
CA ASN A 345 -6.44 -15.04 8.97
C ASN A 345 -5.91 -14.30 10.21
N ASN A 346 -6.75 -13.95 11.19
CA ASN A 346 -6.37 -13.14 12.35
C ASN A 346 -5.72 -11.79 11.94
N MET A 347 -6.23 -11.15 10.88
CA MET A 347 -5.74 -9.89 10.32
C MET A 347 -6.75 -8.74 10.45
N PHE A 348 -7.77 -8.91 11.29
CA PHE A 348 -8.79 -7.90 11.58
C PHE A 348 -8.67 -7.43 13.02
N VAL A 349 -8.68 -6.10 13.24
CA VAL A 349 -8.68 -5.53 14.58
C VAL A 349 -10.10 -5.39 15.10
N ASP A 350 -10.42 -6.18 16.13
CA ASP A 350 -11.65 -6.05 16.90
C ASP A 350 -11.34 -5.42 18.26
N TYR A 351 -11.88 -4.23 18.52
CA TYR A 351 -11.62 -3.49 19.76
C TYR A 351 -12.27 -4.11 21.00
N ASN A 352 -13.15 -5.09 20.82
CA ASN A 352 -13.72 -5.86 21.92
C ASN A 352 -12.82 -7.03 22.35
N GLU A 353 -11.80 -7.35 21.56
CA GLU A 353 -10.84 -8.42 21.83
C GLU A 353 -9.53 -7.86 22.39
N VAL A 354 -8.86 -8.64 23.24
CA VAL A 354 -7.54 -8.26 23.76
C VAL A 354 -6.49 -8.51 22.68
N SER A 355 -6.09 -7.46 21.97
CA SER A 355 -5.02 -7.53 20.98
C SER A 355 -3.64 -7.54 21.65
N ILE A 356 -2.84 -8.58 21.42
CA ILE A 356 -1.40 -8.58 21.75
C ILE A 356 -0.66 -7.91 20.59
N VAL A 357 -0.16 -6.70 20.82
CA VAL A 357 0.71 -6.01 19.86
C VAL A 357 2.14 -6.22 20.33
N VAL A 358 2.94 -6.93 19.52
CA VAL A 358 4.37 -7.13 19.78
C VAL A 358 5.14 -6.25 18.82
N THR A 359 5.98 -5.36 19.35
CA THR A 359 6.80 -4.44 18.58
C THR A 359 8.25 -4.53 19.06
N ILE A 360 9.21 -4.21 18.19
CA ILE A 360 10.64 -4.20 18.57
C ILE A 360 10.95 -2.98 19.45
N SER A 361 10.18 -1.91 19.30
CA SER A 361 10.22 -0.73 20.16
C SER A 361 8.86 -0.03 20.17
N ASP A 362 8.43 0.45 21.34
CA ASP A 362 7.18 1.19 21.51
C ASP A 362 7.42 2.68 21.73
N THR A 363 6.60 3.50 21.08
CA THR A 363 6.41 4.92 21.40
C THR A 363 4.94 5.19 21.67
N LYS A 364 4.65 6.05 22.66
CA LYS A 364 3.28 6.39 23.06
C LYS A 364 2.93 7.81 22.61
N GLY A 365 1.79 7.96 21.95
CA GLY A 365 1.17 9.24 21.67
C GLY A 365 -0.20 9.32 22.34
N ASN A 366 -0.32 10.16 23.38
CA ASN A 366 -1.63 10.43 23.98
C ASN A 366 -2.33 11.53 23.15
N ILE A 367 -3.36 11.15 22.40
CA ILE A 367 -4.07 12.07 21.49
C ILE A 367 -4.76 13.18 22.29
N CYS A 368 -5.15 12.92 23.56
CA CYS A 368 -5.73 13.94 24.44
C CYS A 368 -4.77 15.08 24.79
N LEU A 369 -3.46 14.97 24.54
CA LEU A 369 -2.47 16.02 24.86
C LEU A 369 -2.13 16.90 23.65
N ILE A 370 -2.68 16.60 22.48
CA ILE A 370 -2.44 17.37 21.26
C ILE A 370 -3.11 18.73 21.39
N GLN A 371 -2.33 19.78 21.13
CA GLN A 371 -2.77 21.18 21.12
C GLN A 371 -2.71 21.71 19.68
N ASN A 372 -3.44 22.79 19.40
CA ASN A 372 -3.38 23.46 18.10
C ASN A 372 -1.94 23.90 17.78
N CYS A 373 -1.41 23.39 16.67
CA CYS A 373 -0.06 23.60 16.21
C CYS A 373 -0.11 24.35 14.88
N SER A 374 0.49 25.54 14.82
CA SER A 374 0.80 26.19 13.54
C SER A 374 2.30 26.12 13.29
N PHE A 375 2.72 25.49 12.20
CA PHE A 375 4.11 25.53 11.79
C PHE A 375 4.39 26.85 11.06
N ARG A 376 5.27 27.69 11.59
CA ARG A 376 5.98 28.69 10.77
C ARG A 376 7.18 27.98 10.15
N LEU A 377 7.07 27.59 8.88
CA LEU A 377 8.20 27.11 8.09
C LEU A 377 9.27 28.22 8.02
N LYS A 378 10.39 28.05 8.72
CA LYS A 378 11.62 28.73 8.34
C LYS A 378 12.15 28.01 7.10
N GLN A 379 11.98 28.67 5.96
CA GLN A 379 12.34 28.29 4.59
C GLN A 379 13.82 27.90 4.35
N LYS A 380 14.66 27.74 5.39
CA LYS A 380 16.12 27.51 5.26
C LYS A 380 16.57 26.05 5.37
N GLU A 381 15.73 25.13 5.84
CA GLU A 381 16.12 23.71 5.99
C GLU A 381 15.68 22.81 4.82
N PHE A 382 14.88 23.33 3.88
CA PHE A 382 14.45 22.59 2.68
C PHE A 382 15.40 22.73 1.47
N THR A 383 16.42 23.59 1.53
CA THR A 383 17.36 23.82 0.42
C THR A 383 18.41 22.71 0.22
N HIS A 384 18.39 21.64 1.01
CA HIS A 384 19.35 20.53 0.90
C HIS A 384 18.74 19.19 0.47
N LEU A 385 17.49 19.16 0.01
CA LEU A 385 16.78 17.91 -0.31
C LEU A 385 15.79 18.03 -1.50
N ILE A 386 16.22 18.69 -2.58
CA ILE A 386 15.69 18.45 -3.93
C ILE A 386 16.85 18.02 -4.81
#